data_AF-A0A7V9RL83-F1
#
_entry.id   AF-A0A7V9RL83-F1
#
_cell.length_a   1.000
_cell.length_b   1.000
_cell.length_c   1.000
_cell.angle_alpha   90.00
_cell.angle_beta   90.00
_cell.angle_gamma   90.00
#
_symmetry.space_group_name_H-M   'P 1'
#
loop_
_entity.id
_entity.type
_entity.pdbx_description
1 polymer ?
#
loop_
_entity_poly.entity_id
_entity_poly.type
_entity_poly.pdbx_seq_one_letter_code
_entity_poly.pdbx_strand_id
1 'polypeptide(L)'
;MKKLPNYSRCSTWLASLLIAVLTAACGGQDPVLGVGGGTAGPGSPNSPPMVTSTVPAATTPIVTGVAVNSRVTAVFSKDMAPATINTSTFLLACPAGTPVTGTVTYSPASRTATFSPAANLPVITTCTATITTGAQDTTGIALVSPFVWSFTTSSSATPISLGAASTFGAFGGVAGVTNQGLLTVINGDLGTTGASTLVTGFRDSVGDVYTTTPLNNGLVNGRVYTAPPAPGGAGVGGNASTFAIATQALADATTAFNNLSPASRPGGTDPGAGQLGGLTLAPGVYQAAGGSFLITGSDLTLDGQGDTNAMWIFQTASTLTVGGPGAPRNVILINGAQARNVFWRVGSSATINAAGGGTMVGTIISSAATAFSTAGNVALVTLNGRALALNASTTMVNTVVNVPAP
;
A
#
# COMPACT_ATOMS: atom_id res chain seq x y z
N MET A 1 -10.52 -68.75 -3.26
CA MET A 1 -9.66 -68.58 -2.07
C MET A 1 -10.24 -67.45 -1.22
N LYS A 2 -10.29 -67.67 0.10
CA LYS A 2 -11.27 -67.15 1.06
C LYS A 2 -11.16 -65.63 1.35
N LYS A 3 -12.31 -64.94 1.34
CA LYS A 3 -12.57 -63.68 2.06
C LYS A 3 -12.68 -63.97 3.57
N LEU A 4 -12.21 -63.06 4.43
CA LEU A 4 -12.52 -62.92 5.88
C LEU A 4 -12.12 -61.48 6.33
N PRO A 5 -12.70 -60.91 7.40
CA PRO A 5 -13.47 -59.66 7.32
C PRO A 5 -13.07 -58.54 8.31
N ASN A 6 -13.73 -57.38 8.16
CA ASN A 6 -13.82 -56.26 9.11
C ASN A 6 -14.69 -56.61 10.34
N TYR A 7 -14.45 -55.93 11.48
CA TYR A 7 -15.29 -55.61 12.68
C TYR A 7 -14.36 -55.64 13.93
N SER A 8 -14.48 -54.89 15.03
CA SER A 8 -15.11 -53.63 15.47
C SER A 8 -14.77 -53.49 16.96
N ARG A 9 -14.54 -52.24 17.42
CA ARG A 9 -14.69 -51.67 18.78
C ARG A 9 -14.51 -52.56 20.04
N CYS A 10 -13.70 -52.11 21.00
CA CYS A 10 -14.09 -52.14 22.41
C CYS A 10 -13.35 -51.08 23.26
N SER A 11 -14.05 -50.60 24.29
CA SER A 11 -13.79 -49.44 25.15
C SER A 11 -13.35 -49.87 26.55
N THR A 12 -12.86 -48.89 27.33
CA THR A 12 -12.67 -48.83 28.79
C THR A 12 -11.66 -49.77 29.44
N TRP A 13 -10.73 -49.23 30.26
CA TRP A 13 -10.46 -49.69 31.63
C TRP A 13 -9.81 -48.56 32.46
N LEU A 14 -10.25 -48.49 33.73
CA LEU A 14 -10.00 -47.48 34.76
C LEU A 14 -8.79 -47.84 35.65
N ALA A 15 -8.23 -46.79 36.27
CA ALA A 15 -7.83 -46.67 37.69
C ALA A 15 -6.53 -47.33 38.27
N SER A 16 -5.63 -46.43 38.70
CA SER A 16 -5.15 -46.20 40.09
C SER A 16 -4.08 -47.09 40.77
N LEU A 17 -3.00 -46.43 41.25
CA LEU A 17 -2.25 -46.69 42.51
C LEU A 17 -1.28 -45.49 42.73
N LEU A 18 -1.45 -44.51 43.63
CA LEU A 18 -1.42 -44.40 45.11
C LEU A 18 -0.04 -44.63 45.78
N ILE A 19 0.42 -43.64 46.59
CA ILE A 19 1.32 -43.64 47.80
C ILE A 19 1.93 -42.21 47.92
N ALA A 20 2.13 -41.51 49.05
CA ALA A 20 1.68 -41.44 50.45
C ALA A 20 2.40 -40.18 51.04
N VAL A 21 1.71 -39.13 51.51
CA VAL A 21 1.43 -38.73 52.93
C VAL A 21 2.64 -38.49 53.86
N LEU A 22 2.71 -37.28 54.46
CA LEU A 22 2.88 -36.95 55.90
C LEU A 22 2.77 -35.40 56.07
N THR A 23 1.68 -34.81 56.62
CA THR A 23 1.42 -34.38 58.03
C THR A 23 2.45 -33.42 58.63
N ALA A 24 2.18 -32.38 59.42
CA ALA A 24 0.98 -31.70 59.95
C ALA A 24 1.47 -30.45 60.72
N ALA A 25 0.65 -29.40 60.82
CA ALA A 25 0.72 -28.42 61.93
C ALA A 25 -0.63 -27.70 62.10
N CYS A 26 -1.32 -27.97 63.22
CA CYS A 26 -2.33 -27.09 63.85
C CYS A 26 -1.66 -25.79 64.34
N GLY A 27 -2.28 -24.65 64.60
CA GLY A 27 -3.67 -24.22 64.74
C GLY A 27 -3.66 -22.91 65.57
N GLY A 28 -4.72 -22.10 65.52
CA GLY A 28 -4.97 -21.00 66.47
C GLY A 28 -5.42 -19.67 65.84
N GLN A 29 -6.65 -19.26 66.14
CA GLN A 29 -7.14 -17.88 65.96
C GLN A 29 -6.87 -17.07 67.23
N ASP A 30 -6.47 -15.80 67.09
CA ASP A 30 -7.04 -14.64 67.80
C ASP A 30 -6.48 -13.29 67.26
N PRO A 31 -7.13 -12.14 67.51
CA PRO A 31 -7.14 -10.96 66.63
C PRO A 31 -6.12 -9.87 67.00
N VAL A 32 -6.03 -8.82 66.15
CA VAL A 32 -5.52 -7.43 66.39
C VAL A 32 -4.31 -6.99 65.54
N LEU A 33 -4.62 -6.07 64.60
CA LEU A 33 -3.81 -4.98 64.00
C LEU A 33 -2.68 -5.31 63.00
N GLY A 34 -2.81 -4.76 61.78
CA GLY A 34 -1.67 -4.18 61.07
C GLY A 34 -1.49 -4.53 59.59
N VAL A 35 -2.01 -3.66 58.72
CA VAL A 35 -1.58 -3.37 57.34
C VAL A 35 -1.63 -4.53 56.32
N GLY A 36 -2.75 -4.57 55.58
CA GLY A 36 -2.92 -5.46 54.43
C GLY A 36 -1.95 -5.14 53.30
N GLY A 37 -1.05 -6.07 53.00
CA GLY A 37 -0.40 -6.20 51.71
C GLY A 37 -1.41 -6.68 50.67
N GLY A 38 -2.16 -5.74 50.09
CA GLY A 38 -3.04 -6.02 48.96
C GLY A 38 -2.21 -6.27 47.70
N THR A 39 -2.26 -7.49 47.16
CA THR A 39 -1.81 -7.78 45.80
C THR A 39 -2.72 -7.01 44.83
N ALA A 40 -2.18 -5.95 44.23
CA ALA A 40 -2.90 -5.08 43.32
C ALA A 40 -3.40 -5.88 42.10
N GLY A 41 -4.72 -5.97 41.95
CA GLY A 41 -5.34 -6.41 40.70
C GLY A 41 -5.15 -5.39 39.58
N PRO A 42 -5.29 -5.80 38.31
CA PRO A 42 -5.20 -4.88 37.17
C PRO A 42 -6.30 -3.82 37.28
N GLY A 43 -5.91 -2.55 37.46
CA GLY A 43 -6.81 -1.40 37.59
C GLY A 43 -6.69 -0.58 38.88
N SER A 44 -5.83 -0.98 39.83
CA SER A 44 -5.55 -0.13 41.02
C SER A 44 -4.82 1.16 40.63
N PRO A 45 -5.15 2.33 41.21
CA PRO A 45 -4.45 3.59 40.94
C PRO A 45 -2.94 3.51 41.21
N ASN A 46 -2.49 2.55 42.00
CA ASN A 46 -1.08 2.36 42.38
C ASN A 46 -0.31 1.34 41.49
N SER A 47 -0.88 0.89 40.37
CA SER A 47 -0.14 0.03 39.43
C SER A 47 0.89 0.84 38.63
N PRO A 48 2.05 0.27 38.22
CA PRO A 48 2.92 0.97 37.29
C PRO A 48 2.30 1.14 35.90
N PRO A 49 2.62 2.21 35.15
CA PRO A 49 2.25 2.33 33.74
C PRO A 49 2.94 1.26 32.88
N MET A 50 2.27 0.83 31.81
CA MET A 50 2.80 -0.13 30.84
C MET A 50 2.53 0.37 29.41
N VAL A 51 3.38 0.01 28.46
CA VAL A 51 3.13 0.24 27.02
C VAL A 51 2.23 -0.88 26.51
N THR A 52 1.06 -0.53 25.99
CA THR A 52 0.04 -1.48 25.49
C THR A 52 0.14 -1.75 24.00
N SER A 53 0.64 -0.78 23.22
CA SER A 53 0.87 -0.93 21.79
C SER A 53 1.88 0.10 21.27
N THR A 54 2.51 -0.20 20.13
CA THR A 54 3.46 0.70 19.46
C THR A 54 3.23 0.73 17.96
N VAL A 55 3.67 1.81 17.32
CA VAL A 55 3.83 1.90 15.86
C VAL A 55 5.24 2.41 15.58
N PRO A 56 6.10 1.68 14.84
CA PRO A 56 5.93 0.30 14.36
C PRO A 56 5.66 -0.69 15.50
N ALA A 57 4.94 -1.77 15.19
CA ALA A 57 4.53 -2.76 16.18
C ALA A 57 5.74 -3.49 16.77
N ALA A 58 5.76 -3.67 18.09
CA ALA A 58 6.76 -4.46 18.79
C ALA A 58 6.45 -5.96 18.61
N THR A 59 6.99 -6.57 17.56
CA THR A 59 6.79 -8.00 17.23
C THR A 59 8.12 -8.75 17.12
N THR A 60 8.04 -10.08 17.25
CA THR A 60 9.11 -11.00 16.90
C THR A 60 8.57 -11.98 15.86
N PRO A 61 9.04 -11.98 14.59
CA PRO A 61 10.16 -11.19 14.05
C PRO A 61 9.88 -9.67 14.02
N ILE A 62 10.95 -8.86 14.00
CA ILE A 62 10.84 -7.40 13.94
C ILE A 62 10.16 -6.95 12.65
N VAL A 63 9.40 -5.86 12.73
CA VAL A 63 8.74 -5.27 11.56
C VAL A 63 9.81 -4.70 10.61
N THR A 64 9.76 -5.10 9.34
CA THR A 64 10.62 -4.57 8.28
C THR A 64 9.81 -3.65 7.35
N GLY A 65 10.49 -2.78 6.60
CA GLY A 65 9.82 -1.91 5.61
C GLY A 65 9.17 -0.66 6.16
N VAL A 66 9.53 -0.26 7.37
CA VAL A 66 9.01 0.98 7.96
C VAL A 66 9.48 2.18 7.12
N ALA A 67 8.58 3.05 6.68
CA ALA A 67 8.96 4.20 5.87
C ALA A 67 9.98 5.08 6.62
N VAL A 68 10.98 5.61 5.93
CA VAL A 68 12.03 6.40 6.58
C VAL A 68 11.51 7.70 7.22
N ASN A 69 10.33 8.16 6.84
CA ASN A 69 9.65 9.32 7.41
C ASN A 69 8.60 8.94 8.46
N SER A 70 8.51 7.66 8.87
CA SER A 70 7.53 7.20 9.85
C SER A 70 7.77 7.83 11.22
N ARG A 71 6.67 8.27 11.84
CA ARG A 71 6.65 8.60 13.27
C ARG A 71 6.64 7.32 14.09
N VAL A 72 7.24 7.39 15.27
CA VAL A 72 7.30 6.25 16.20
C VAL A 72 6.41 6.55 17.39
N THR A 73 5.44 5.69 17.71
CA THR A 73 4.45 5.92 18.76
C THR A 73 4.41 4.80 19.79
N ALA A 74 4.03 5.16 21.02
CA ALA A 74 3.76 4.22 22.11
C ALA A 74 2.47 4.64 22.83
N VAL A 75 1.56 3.69 23.04
CA VAL A 75 0.31 3.87 23.78
C VAL A 75 0.47 3.29 25.18
N PHE A 76 0.05 4.03 26.20
CA PHE A 76 0.17 3.61 27.60
C PHE A 76 -1.15 3.09 28.18
N SER A 77 -1.04 2.21 29.18
CA SER A 77 -2.17 1.62 29.90
C SER A 77 -2.98 2.64 30.71
N LYS A 78 -2.39 3.80 31.01
CA LYS A 78 -2.96 4.88 31.82
C LYS A 78 -2.43 6.25 31.40
N ASP A 79 -2.98 7.30 32.00
CA ASP A 79 -2.58 8.67 31.72
C ASP A 79 -1.17 8.95 32.27
N MET A 80 -0.29 9.45 31.40
CA MET A 80 1.10 9.76 31.72
C MET A 80 1.25 11.24 32.08
N ALA A 81 2.20 11.58 32.95
CA ALA A 81 2.56 12.96 33.23
C ALA A 81 3.25 13.57 32.00
N PRO A 82 2.63 14.54 31.29
CA PRO A 82 3.13 15.01 30.00
C PRO A 82 4.57 15.57 30.05
N ALA A 83 4.95 16.20 31.15
CA ALA A 83 6.31 16.74 31.34
C ALA A 83 7.41 15.66 31.36
N THR A 84 7.04 14.42 31.72
CA THR A 84 7.98 13.29 31.79
C THR A 84 8.10 12.53 30.47
N ILE A 85 7.27 12.84 29.47
CA ILE A 85 7.33 12.27 28.12
C ILE A 85 7.99 13.28 27.20
N ASN A 86 9.30 13.15 27.03
CA ASN A 86 10.12 14.08 26.26
C ASN A 86 11.30 13.36 25.59
N THR A 87 12.19 14.12 24.95
CA THR A 87 13.33 13.57 24.18
C THR A 87 14.42 12.90 25.04
N SER A 88 14.35 12.97 26.37
CA SER A 88 15.21 12.20 27.29
C SER A 88 14.60 10.86 27.72
N THR A 89 13.28 10.70 27.58
CA THR A 89 12.55 9.51 28.03
C THR A 89 11.99 8.69 26.88
N PHE A 90 11.83 9.27 25.68
CA PHE A 90 11.54 8.55 24.44
C PHE A 90 12.70 8.74 23.45
N LEU A 91 13.52 7.71 23.33
CA LEU A 91 14.74 7.69 22.52
C LEU A 91 14.54 6.84 21.26
N LEU A 92 15.20 7.23 20.17
CA LEU A 92 15.29 6.47 18.93
C LEU A 92 16.75 6.43 18.47
N ALA A 93 17.25 5.25 18.09
CA ALA A 93 18.60 5.08 17.55
C ALA A 93 18.60 4.24 16.27
N CYS A 94 19.30 4.70 15.23
CA CYS A 94 19.38 4.05 13.91
C CYS A 94 20.78 4.24 13.29
N PRO A 95 21.64 3.19 13.19
CA PRO A 95 21.55 1.89 13.83
C PRO A 95 21.72 1.97 15.36
N ALA A 96 21.66 0.84 16.06
CA ALA A 96 21.85 0.78 17.52
C ALA A 96 23.11 1.57 17.95
N GLY A 97 22.96 2.46 18.94
CA GLY A 97 24.02 3.34 19.43
C GLY A 97 24.17 4.67 18.69
N THR A 98 23.50 4.87 17.55
CA THR A 98 23.48 6.16 16.82
C THR A 98 22.16 6.88 17.07
N PRO A 99 22.09 7.89 17.95
CA PRO A 99 20.84 8.55 18.29
C PRO A 99 20.27 9.34 17.11
N VAL A 100 18.96 9.25 16.91
CA VAL A 100 18.20 10.06 15.95
C VAL A 100 17.63 11.26 16.67
N THR A 101 17.79 12.45 16.10
CA THR A 101 17.19 13.68 16.63
C THR A 101 15.74 13.81 16.19
N GLY A 102 14.89 14.39 17.06
CA GLY A 102 13.47 14.53 16.80
C GLY A 102 12.73 15.25 17.92
N THR A 103 11.43 15.44 17.73
CA THR A 103 10.52 16.02 18.74
C THR A 103 9.64 14.94 19.34
N VAL A 104 9.37 15.03 20.64
CA VAL A 104 8.46 14.12 21.34
C VAL A 104 7.22 14.90 21.79
N THR A 105 6.04 14.35 21.50
CA THR A 105 4.75 14.89 21.93
C THR A 105 3.94 13.82 22.64
N TYR A 106 3.07 14.21 23.58
CA TYR A 106 2.15 13.31 24.26
C TYR A 106 0.71 13.81 24.16
N SER A 107 -0.22 12.92 23.79
CA SER A 107 -1.66 13.18 23.75
C SER A 107 -2.33 12.43 24.90
N PRO A 108 -2.85 13.13 25.94
CA PRO A 108 -3.58 12.49 27.04
C PRO A 108 -4.86 11.79 26.58
N ALA A 109 -5.58 12.37 25.60
CA ALA A 109 -6.85 11.83 25.11
C ALA A 109 -6.73 10.41 24.53
N SER A 110 -5.60 10.12 23.90
CA SER A 110 -5.30 8.80 23.31
C SER A 110 -4.19 8.06 24.06
N ARG A 111 -3.71 8.60 25.18
CA ARG A 111 -2.56 8.10 25.96
C ARG A 111 -1.34 7.76 25.08
N THR A 112 -1.10 8.55 24.04
CA THR A 112 -0.11 8.24 23.00
C THR A 112 1.07 9.19 23.08
N ALA A 113 2.28 8.64 23.24
CA ALA A 113 3.51 9.36 22.97
C ALA A 113 3.91 9.19 21.50
N THR A 114 4.44 10.24 20.89
CA THR A 114 4.87 10.26 19.50
C THR A 114 6.23 10.90 19.38
N PHE A 115 7.22 10.13 18.92
CA PHE A 115 8.51 10.61 18.47
C PHE A 115 8.44 10.91 16.97
N SER A 116 8.77 12.14 16.60
CA SER A 116 8.82 12.61 15.21
C SER A 116 10.27 12.93 14.84
N PRO A 117 10.93 12.11 14.01
CA PRO A 117 12.29 12.37 13.55
C PRO A 117 12.43 13.74 12.88
N ALA A 118 13.52 14.46 13.15
CA ALA A 118 13.80 15.76 12.54
C ALA A 118 14.22 15.64 11.07
N ALA A 119 14.74 14.47 10.68
CA ALA A 119 15.10 14.11 9.31
C ALA A 119 14.66 12.66 9.03
N ASN A 120 14.63 12.30 7.75
CA ASN A 120 14.37 10.91 7.33
C ASN A 120 15.37 9.96 8.00
N LEU A 121 14.86 8.85 8.51
CA LEU A 121 15.66 7.77 9.07
C LEU A 121 16.58 7.16 8.01
N PRO A 122 17.74 6.60 8.38
CA PRO A 122 18.61 5.88 7.45
C PRO A 122 17.85 4.73 6.77
N VAL A 123 18.11 4.47 5.49
CA VAL A 123 17.46 3.40 4.73
C VAL A 123 17.98 2.02 5.11
N ILE A 124 17.15 0.97 4.99
CA ILE A 124 17.51 -0.45 5.26
C ILE A 124 18.30 -0.60 6.59
N THR A 125 17.87 0.13 7.62
CA THR A 125 18.58 0.25 8.88
C THR A 125 17.70 -0.20 10.02
N THR A 126 18.24 -1.04 10.89
CA THR A 126 17.54 -1.45 12.12
C THR A 126 17.59 -0.33 13.13
N CYS A 127 16.41 0.22 13.41
CA CYS A 127 16.18 1.23 14.42
C CYS A 127 15.70 0.58 15.73
N THR A 128 16.12 1.15 16.85
CA THR A 128 15.70 0.74 18.20
C THR A 128 15.10 1.94 18.91
N ALA A 129 13.84 1.80 19.32
CA ALA A 129 13.13 2.77 20.12
C ALA A 129 13.08 2.33 21.59
N THR A 130 13.22 3.28 22.50
CA THR A 130 13.30 3.03 23.94
C THR A 130 12.46 4.06 24.70
N ILE A 131 11.51 3.58 25.50
CA ILE A 131 10.89 4.36 26.58
C ILE A 131 11.65 4.05 27.87
N THR A 132 12.24 5.06 28.51
CA THR A 132 13.03 4.88 29.74
C THR A 132 12.14 4.84 30.99
N THR A 133 12.71 4.44 32.13
CA THR A 133 12.05 4.51 33.45
C THR A 133 11.85 5.95 33.94
N GLY A 134 12.33 6.97 33.23
CA GLY A 134 12.05 8.37 33.55
C GLY A 134 10.61 8.80 33.21
N ALA A 135 9.90 8.04 32.36
CA ALA A 135 8.49 8.27 32.04
C ALA A 135 7.60 7.83 33.21
N GLN A 136 6.78 8.75 33.72
CA GLN A 136 5.94 8.56 34.90
C GLN A 136 4.47 8.82 34.60
N ASP A 137 3.59 8.19 35.37
CA ASP A 137 2.17 8.52 35.36
C ASP A 137 1.86 9.84 36.09
N THR A 138 0.61 10.29 36.01
CA THR A 138 0.14 11.51 36.67
C THR A 138 0.24 11.47 38.21
N THR A 139 0.53 10.30 38.80
CA THR A 139 0.73 10.11 40.24
C THR A 139 2.22 10.02 40.63
N GLY A 140 3.13 10.11 39.65
CA GLY A 140 4.58 10.03 39.87
C GLY A 140 5.15 8.62 39.87
N ILE A 141 4.37 7.60 39.47
CA ILE A 141 4.85 6.22 39.38
C ILE A 141 5.51 6.00 38.02
N ALA A 142 6.77 5.56 38.04
CA ALA A 142 7.57 5.28 36.85
C ALA A 142 7.24 3.92 36.20
N LEU A 143 7.64 3.74 34.93
CA LEU A 143 7.73 2.41 34.33
C LEU A 143 8.67 1.52 35.15
N VAL A 144 8.31 0.23 35.30
CA VAL A 144 9.09 -0.76 36.06
C VAL A 144 10.46 -1.02 35.41
N SER A 145 10.50 -1.04 34.08
CA SER A 145 11.70 -1.24 33.29
C SER A 145 11.59 -0.47 31.96
N PRO A 146 12.72 -0.19 31.29
CA PRO A 146 12.68 0.40 29.96
C PRO A 146 11.93 -0.51 28.97
N PHE A 147 11.05 0.08 28.18
CA PHE A 147 10.36 -0.63 27.10
C PHE A 147 11.15 -0.42 25.80
N VAL A 148 11.65 -1.50 25.21
CA VAL A 148 12.52 -1.46 24.02
C VAL A 148 11.90 -2.28 22.91
N TRP A 149 11.87 -1.72 21.70
CA TRP A 149 11.46 -2.43 20.50
C TRP A 149 12.26 -1.98 19.29
N SER A 150 12.33 -2.86 18.28
CA SER A 150 13.11 -2.63 17.08
C SER A 150 12.28 -2.82 15.82
N PHE A 151 12.68 -2.11 14.77
CA PHE A 151 12.11 -2.21 13.43
C PHE A 151 13.19 -1.90 12.39
N THR A 152 13.02 -2.37 11.16
CA THR A 152 13.93 -2.07 10.05
C THR A 152 13.27 -1.09 9.09
N THR A 153 13.96 0.02 8.81
CA THR A 153 13.50 1.02 7.84
C THR A 153 13.53 0.47 6.42
N SER A 154 12.69 1.03 5.56
CA SER A 154 12.65 0.71 4.14
C SER A 154 13.84 1.31 3.40
N SER A 155 14.01 0.88 2.16
CA SER A 155 14.95 1.44 1.18
C SER A 155 14.50 2.80 0.62
N SER A 156 13.35 3.33 1.01
CA SER A 156 12.77 4.50 0.36
C SER A 156 12.92 5.77 1.17
N ALA A 157 13.87 6.62 0.76
CA ALA A 157 13.92 8.06 1.06
C ALA A 157 13.43 8.94 -0.11
N THR A 158 13.12 8.36 -1.28
CA THR A 158 12.70 9.10 -2.47
C THR A 158 11.17 9.16 -2.59
N PRO A 159 10.59 10.37 -2.76
CA PRO A 159 9.19 10.53 -3.15
C PRO A 159 8.88 9.72 -4.41
N ILE A 160 7.66 9.18 -4.52
CA ILE A 160 7.19 8.58 -5.78
C ILE A 160 6.93 9.74 -6.74
N SER A 161 7.93 10.08 -7.54
CA SER A 161 7.81 11.10 -8.59
C SER A 161 7.59 10.42 -9.94
N LEU A 162 6.63 10.93 -10.70
CA LEU A 162 6.40 10.53 -12.09
C LEU A 162 7.19 11.38 -13.09
N GLY A 163 7.85 12.46 -12.64
CA GLY A 163 8.60 13.36 -13.53
C GLY A 163 7.79 13.78 -14.76
N ALA A 164 8.39 13.66 -15.94
CA ALA A 164 7.76 13.93 -17.23
C ALA A 164 6.56 13.01 -17.52
N ALA A 165 6.49 11.81 -16.93
CA ALA A 165 5.34 10.91 -17.10
C ALA A 165 4.07 11.40 -16.38
N SER A 166 4.17 12.44 -15.54
CA SER A 166 3.04 12.94 -14.75
C SER A 166 1.89 13.51 -15.59
N THR A 167 2.13 14.00 -16.80
CA THR A 167 1.07 14.55 -17.67
C THR A 167 0.39 13.50 -18.54
N PHE A 168 0.98 12.30 -18.65
CA PHE A 168 0.49 11.24 -19.54
C PHE A 168 -0.65 10.46 -18.90
N GLY A 169 -1.80 10.43 -19.59
CA GLY A 169 -2.91 9.53 -19.27
C GLY A 169 -2.68 8.12 -19.81
N ALA A 170 -2.05 8.01 -20.97
CA ALA A 170 -1.73 6.74 -21.60
C ALA A 170 -0.29 6.75 -22.15
N PHE A 171 0.47 5.70 -21.87
CA PHE A 171 1.78 5.48 -22.45
C PHE A 171 1.92 4.02 -22.88
N GLY A 172 2.44 3.77 -24.07
CA GLY A 172 2.58 2.42 -24.64
C GLY A 172 3.97 2.17 -25.21
N GLY A 173 4.95 1.97 -24.33
CA GLY A 173 6.33 1.56 -24.63
C GLY A 173 6.85 1.91 -26.03
N VAL A 174 7.50 0.95 -26.68
CA VAL A 174 7.83 1.03 -28.12
C VAL A 174 6.72 0.46 -29.01
N ALA A 175 5.76 -0.27 -28.43
CA ALA A 175 4.70 -0.97 -29.17
C ALA A 175 3.48 -0.08 -29.50
N GLY A 176 3.44 1.14 -28.99
CA GLY A 176 2.41 2.13 -29.29
C GLY A 176 1.14 2.02 -28.44
N VAL A 177 0.16 2.85 -28.80
CA VAL A 177 -1.13 2.97 -28.11
C VAL A 177 -2.25 2.83 -29.12
N THR A 178 -3.18 1.91 -28.91
CA THR A 178 -4.25 1.63 -29.87
C THR A 178 -5.63 1.82 -29.26
N ASN A 179 -6.54 2.33 -30.07
CA ASN A 179 -7.94 2.50 -29.72
C ASN A 179 -8.86 1.83 -30.75
N GLN A 180 -9.92 1.18 -30.26
CA GLN A 180 -11.02 0.64 -31.07
C GLN A 180 -12.40 1.15 -30.64
N GLY A 181 -12.47 2.34 -30.04
CA GLY A 181 -13.70 2.99 -29.59
C GLY A 181 -13.90 4.40 -30.13
N LEU A 182 -15.16 4.84 -30.14
CA LEU A 182 -15.56 6.21 -30.52
C LEU A 182 -15.66 7.15 -29.33
N LEU A 183 -15.78 6.59 -28.13
CA LEU A 183 -15.99 7.34 -26.89
C LEU A 183 -14.72 7.42 -26.04
N THR A 184 -13.57 6.97 -26.58
CA THR A 184 -12.30 7.05 -25.87
C THR A 184 -11.85 8.50 -25.77
N VAL A 185 -11.57 8.96 -24.55
CA VAL A 185 -11.10 10.32 -24.26
C VAL A 185 -9.93 10.24 -23.28
N ILE A 186 -8.81 10.86 -23.63
CA ILE A 186 -7.66 11.04 -22.73
C ILE A 186 -7.62 12.51 -22.29
N ASN A 187 -8.00 12.77 -21.04
CA ASN A 187 -7.84 14.05 -20.38
C ASN A 187 -6.42 14.18 -19.83
N GLY A 188 -5.47 14.33 -20.75
CA GLY A 188 -4.03 14.40 -20.52
C GLY A 188 -3.27 14.11 -21.81
N ASP A 189 -1.98 13.87 -21.70
CA ASP A 189 -1.12 13.52 -22.82
C ASP A 189 -1.14 12.02 -23.13
N LEU A 190 -0.75 11.67 -24.35
CA LEU A 190 -0.54 10.28 -24.78
C LEU A 190 0.89 10.13 -25.32
N GLY A 191 1.54 8.99 -25.06
CA GLY A 191 2.94 8.81 -25.45
C GLY A 191 3.34 7.40 -25.87
N THR A 192 4.38 7.33 -26.69
CA THR A 192 5.13 6.11 -27.01
C THR A 192 6.52 6.49 -27.51
N THR A 193 7.52 5.65 -27.25
CA THR A 193 8.85 5.76 -27.89
C THR A 193 8.88 5.12 -29.28
N GLY A 194 7.77 4.51 -29.72
CA GLY A 194 7.58 4.02 -31.07
C GLY A 194 7.23 5.11 -32.08
N ALA A 195 7.25 4.75 -33.36
CA ALA A 195 6.84 5.62 -34.46
C ALA A 195 5.36 6.04 -34.31
N SER A 196 4.99 7.22 -34.82
CA SER A 196 3.60 7.69 -34.82
C SER A 196 2.61 6.70 -35.43
N THR A 197 3.04 5.86 -36.37
CA THR A 197 2.22 4.83 -37.00
C THR A 197 1.78 3.70 -36.04
N LEU A 198 2.43 3.59 -34.87
CA LEU A 198 2.05 2.66 -33.81
C LEU A 198 1.00 3.24 -32.86
N VAL A 199 0.66 4.53 -33.00
CA VAL A 199 -0.54 5.11 -32.41
C VAL A 199 -1.68 4.98 -33.42
N THR A 200 -2.79 4.39 -33.00
CA THR A 200 -3.95 4.17 -33.88
C THR A 200 -5.27 4.50 -33.21
N GLY A 201 -6.20 5.06 -34.00
CA GLY A 201 -7.55 5.38 -33.57
C GLY A 201 -7.66 6.64 -32.71
N PHE A 202 -6.73 7.58 -32.85
CA PHE A 202 -6.71 8.83 -32.06
C PHE A 202 -6.56 10.08 -32.92
N ARG A 203 -7.11 11.18 -32.41
CA ARG A 203 -6.76 12.56 -32.80
C ARG A 203 -6.41 13.35 -31.55
N ASP A 204 -5.59 14.38 -31.68
CA ASP A 204 -5.19 15.22 -30.55
C ASP A 204 -5.72 16.66 -30.63
N SER A 205 -5.45 17.44 -29.60
CA SER A 205 -5.94 18.81 -29.45
C SER A 205 -5.36 19.81 -30.48
N VAL A 206 -4.27 19.46 -31.17
CA VAL A 206 -3.64 20.31 -32.18
C VAL A 206 -3.98 19.88 -33.61
N GLY A 207 -4.82 18.86 -33.76
CA GLY A 207 -5.33 18.40 -35.05
C GLY A 207 -4.48 17.33 -35.72
N ASP A 208 -3.55 16.70 -34.99
CA ASP A 208 -2.85 15.51 -35.48
C ASP A 208 -3.79 14.30 -35.48
N VAL A 209 -3.65 13.45 -36.51
CA VAL A 209 -4.51 12.28 -36.75
C VAL A 209 -3.66 11.02 -36.87
N TYR A 210 -3.95 10.06 -35.99
CA TYR A 210 -3.22 8.81 -35.83
C TYR A 210 -4.09 7.64 -36.27
N THR A 211 -4.11 7.38 -37.58
CA THR A 211 -4.81 6.24 -38.22
C THR A 211 -6.23 6.02 -37.68
N THR A 212 -7.12 6.99 -37.91
CA THR A 212 -8.52 6.93 -37.50
C THR A 212 -9.42 6.35 -38.59
N THR A 213 -10.45 5.64 -38.17
CA THR A 213 -11.56 5.15 -39.01
C THR A 213 -12.90 5.60 -38.40
N PRO A 214 -14.04 5.40 -39.09
CA PRO A 214 -15.35 5.64 -38.51
C PRO A 214 -15.68 4.80 -37.26
N LEU A 215 -14.84 3.83 -36.88
CA LEU A 215 -15.04 2.95 -35.72
C LEU A 215 -14.02 3.18 -34.59
N ASN A 216 -12.98 4.00 -34.80
CA ASN A 216 -11.95 4.26 -33.80
C ASN A 216 -11.44 5.71 -33.87
N ASN A 217 -12.17 6.62 -33.23
CA ASN A 217 -11.91 8.04 -33.30
C ASN A 217 -11.88 8.65 -31.90
N GLY A 218 -10.91 8.20 -31.09
CA GLY A 218 -10.68 8.68 -29.74
C GLY A 218 -10.06 10.08 -29.74
N LEU A 219 -10.30 10.83 -28.67
CA LEU A 219 -9.81 12.19 -28.49
C LEU A 219 -8.73 12.24 -27.40
N VAL A 220 -7.60 12.88 -27.70
CA VAL A 220 -6.59 13.26 -26.72
C VAL A 220 -6.70 14.77 -26.49
N ASN A 221 -7.10 15.18 -25.28
CA ASN A 221 -7.25 16.60 -24.94
C ASN A 221 -5.91 17.29 -24.67
N GLY A 222 -4.84 16.53 -24.41
CA GLY A 222 -3.45 17.00 -24.45
C GLY A 222 -2.82 16.83 -25.83
N ARG A 223 -1.51 16.53 -25.85
CA ARG A 223 -0.77 16.20 -27.08
C ARG A 223 -0.38 14.73 -27.14
N VAL A 224 -0.05 14.27 -28.34
CA VAL A 224 0.52 12.95 -28.58
C VAL A 224 2.03 13.05 -28.84
N TYR A 225 2.83 12.34 -28.06
CA TYR A 225 4.28 12.35 -28.13
C TYR A 225 4.82 11.01 -28.66
N THR A 226 5.42 11.05 -29.85
CA THR A 226 5.84 9.87 -30.61
C THR A 226 7.20 10.09 -31.27
N ALA A 227 7.83 9.01 -31.72
CA ALA A 227 8.94 9.05 -32.67
C ALA A 227 8.46 9.37 -34.09
N PRO A 228 9.36 9.84 -34.98
CA PRO A 228 9.07 9.98 -36.41
C PRO A 228 8.49 8.72 -37.06
N PRO A 229 7.75 8.85 -38.17
CA PRO A 229 7.44 10.11 -38.88
C PRO A 229 6.29 10.90 -38.25
N ALA A 230 6.04 12.11 -38.76
CA ALA A 230 4.89 12.91 -38.39
C ALA A 230 3.57 12.18 -38.71
N PRO A 231 2.51 12.33 -37.89
CA PRO A 231 1.20 11.77 -38.15
C PRO A 231 0.50 12.49 -39.33
N GLY A 232 -0.70 12.01 -39.70
CA GLY A 232 -1.58 12.75 -40.59
C GLY A 232 -2.20 13.97 -39.89
N GLY A 233 -3.04 14.71 -40.62
CA GLY A 233 -3.66 15.93 -40.07
C GLY A 233 -2.69 17.11 -40.08
N ALA A 234 -2.57 17.80 -38.93
CA ALA A 234 -1.70 18.96 -38.80
C ALA A 234 -0.20 18.62 -38.94
N GLY A 235 0.21 17.38 -38.65
CA GLY A 235 1.58 16.90 -38.80
C GLY A 235 2.58 17.55 -37.84
N VAL A 236 2.12 18.01 -36.67
CA VAL A 236 2.95 18.77 -35.71
C VAL A 236 3.73 17.83 -34.78
N GLY A 237 3.19 16.65 -34.48
CA GLY A 237 3.82 15.59 -33.70
C GLY A 237 4.78 14.71 -34.53
N GLY A 238 5.26 13.61 -33.93
CA GLY A 238 6.11 12.63 -34.63
C GLY A 238 7.43 13.20 -35.15
N ASN A 239 8.15 13.93 -34.31
CA ASN A 239 9.44 14.53 -34.63
C ASN A 239 10.45 14.29 -33.50
N ALA A 240 11.69 14.79 -33.66
CA ALA A 240 12.75 14.58 -32.68
C ALA A 240 12.43 15.18 -31.30
N SER A 241 11.69 16.30 -31.24
CA SER A 241 11.32 16.93 -29.96
C SER A 241 10.25 16.12 -29.23
N THR A 242 9.19 15.68 -29.93
CA THR A 242 8.17 14.82 -29.32
C THR A 242 8.75 13.49 -28.88
N PHE A 243 9.69 12.94 -29.65
CA PHE A 243 10.40 11.72 -29.29
C PHE A 243 11.25 11.88 -28.02
N ALA A 244 11.96 12.99 -27.87
CA ALA A 244 12.77 13.26 -26.68
C ALA A 244 11.90 13.35 -25.41
N ILE A 245 10.75 14.01 -25.50
CA ILE A 245 9.77 14.09 -24.39
C ILE A 245 9.24 12.71 -24.03
N ALA A 246 8.83 11.91 -25.02
CA ALA A 246 8.35 10.54 -24.78
C ALA A 246 9.44 9.65 -24.17
N THR A 247 10.70 9.81 -24.61
CA THR A 247 11.85 9.08 -24.07
C THR A 247 12.09 9.42 -22.59
N GLN A 248 12.05 10.71 -22.23
CA GLN A 248 12.18 11.13 -20.84
C GLN A 248 11.02 10.63 -19.98
N ALA A 249 9.78 10.69 -20.48
CA ALA A 249 8.61 10.17 -19.79
C ALA A 249 8.73 8.67 -19.51
N LEU A 250 9.22 7.87 -20.47
CA LEU A 250 9.47 6.44 -20.25
C LEU A 250 10.55 6.19 -19.19
N ALA A 251 11.63 6.98 -19.20
CA ALA A 251 12.69 6.89 -18.19
C ALA A 251 12.19 7.21 -16.78
N ASP A 252 11.37 8.26 -16.64
CA ASP A 252 10.79 8.66 -15.35
C ASP A 252 9.74 7.64 -14.87
N ALA A 253 8.91 7.10 -15.77
CA ALA A 253 7.97 6.02 -15.45
C ALA A 253 8.71 4.74 -15.01
N THR A 254 9.84 4.43 -15.63
CA THR A 254 10.70 3.29 -15.25
C THR A 254 11.32 3.50 -13.86
N THR A 255 11.79 4.72 -13.57
CA THR A 255 12.26 5.10 -12.23
C THR A 255 11.15 4.95 -11.19
N ALA A 256 9.94 5.43 -11.48
CA ALA A 256 8.78 5.25 -10.61
C ALA A 256 8.44 3.75 -10.39
N PHE A 257 8.45 2.93 -11.44
CA PHE A 257 8.24 1.49 -11.35
C PHE A 257 9.23 0.77 -10.43
N ASN A 258 10.51 1.16 -10.52
CA ASN A 258 11.56 0.62 -9.66
C ASN A 258 11.40 1.10 -8.21
N ASN A 259 11.08 2.39 -8.01
CA ASN A 259 10.80 2.96 -6.69
C ASN A 259 9.57 2.33 -6.00
N LEU A 260 8.62 1.81 -6.77
CA LEU A 260 7.45 1.09 -6.27
C LEU A 260 7.74 -0.39 -5.99
N SER A 261 8.92 -0.92 -6.31
CA SER A 261 9.22 -2.36 -6.17
C SER A 261 9.36 -2.79 -4.71
N PRO A 262 9.15 -4.08 -4.39
CA PRO A 262 9.45 -4.65 -3.07
C PRO A 262 10.89 -4.37 -2.59
N ALA A 263 11.84 -4.22 -3.52
CA ALA A 263 13.22 -3.91 -3.20
C ALA A 263 13.42 -2.45 -2.74
N SER A 264 12.59 -1.52 -3.21
CA SER A 264 12.63 -0.09 -2.82
C SER A 264 11.63 0.26 -1.72
N ARG A 265 10.52 -0.49 -1.64
CA ARG A 265 9.45 -0.35 -0.66
C ARG A 265 9.03 -1.75 -0.26
N PRO A 266 9.51 -2.27 0.89
CA PRO A 266 9.25 -3.65 1.26
C PRO A 266 7.77 -3.98 1.21
N GLY A 267 7.49 -5.16 0.66
CA GLY A 267 6.14 -5.65 0.46
C GLY A 267 5.32 -5.61 1.72
N GLY A 268 4.06 -5.18 1.58
CA GLY A 268 3.12 -5.27 2.68
C GLY A 268 2.24 -6.51 2.59
N THR A 269 1.15 -6.48 3.34
CA THR A 269 0.27 -7.64 3.51
C THR A 269 -0.50 -8.00 2.23
N ASP A 270 -0.93 -9.25 2.14
CA ASP A 270 -1.84 -9.75 1.10
C ASP A 270 -3.18 -10.20 1.74
N PRO A 271 -4.04 -9.25 2.16
CA PRO A 271 -5.20 -9.55 3.00
C PRO A 271 -6.24 -10.47 2.35
N GLY A 272 -6.23 -10.59 1.02
CA GLY A 272 -7.16 -11.46 0.30
C GLY A 272 -6.48 -12.52 -0.57
N ALA A 273 -5.21 -12.84 -0.30
CA ALA A 273 -4.44 -13.83 -1.05
C ALA A 273 -4.50 -13.60 -2.58
N GLY A 274 -4.32 -12.35 -3.00
CA GLY A 274 -4.42 -11.91 -4.39
C GLY A 274 -5.83 -11.45 -4.81
N GLN A 275 -6.89 -11.71 -4.05
CA GLN A 275 -8.23 -11.15 -4.31
C GLN A 275 -8.47 -9.88 -3.49
N LEU A 276 -8.64 -8.75 -4.17
CA LEU A 276 -8.91 -7.45 -3.55
C LEU A 276 -10.40 -7.06 -3.60
N GLY A 277 -11.20 -7.70 -4.46
CA GLY A 277 -12.63 -7.46 -4.56
C GLY A 277 -13.36 -7.77 -3.24
N GLY A 278 -14.19 -6.83 -2.78
CA GLY A 278 -14.92 -6.92 -1.52
C GLY A 278 -14.15 -6.43 -0.31
N LEU A 279 -12.86 -6.05 -0.45
CA LEU A 279 -12.07 -5.51 0.64
C LEU A 279 -12.27 -4.00 0.79
N THR A 280 -12.11 -3.52 2.02
CA THR A 280 -11.86 -2.11 2.34
C THR A 280 -10.46 -2.00 2.90
N LEU A 281 -9.58 -1.28 2.22
CA LEU A 281 -8.16 -1.20 2.54
C LEU A 281 -7.78 0.19 3.04
N ALA A 282 -7.20 0.23 4.23
CA ALA A 282 -6.54 1.41 4.78
C ALA A 282 -5.28 1.79 3.96
N PRO A 283 -4.66 2.95 4.18
CA PRO A 283 -3.45 3.35 3.46
C PRO A 283 -2.29 2.38 3.76
N GLY A 284 -1.50 2.03 2.74
CA GLY A 284 -0.39 1.09 2.92
C GLY A 284 0.21 0.53 1.64
N VAL A 285 1.21 -0.34 1.82
CA VAL A 285 1.79 -1.17 0.76
C VAL A 285 1.12 -2.54 0.81
N TYR A 286 0.81 -3.10 -0.35
CA TYR A 286 0.17 -4.41 -0.51
C TYR A 286 0.95 -5.19 -1.55
N GLN A 287 1.40 -6.40 -1.23
CA GLN A 287 2.12 -7.25 -2.18
C GLN A 287 1.37 -8.55 -2.42
N ALA A 288 1.07 -8.87 -3.68
CA ALA A 288 0.42 -10.12 -4.04
C ALA A 288 1.38 -11.30 -3.80
N ALA A 289 1.09 -12.15 -2.82
CA ALA A 289 1.91 -13.32 -2.49
C ALA A 289 1.90 -14.34 -3.64
N GLY A 290 0.72 -14.54 -4.25
CA GLY A 290 0.55 -15.37 -5.45
C GLY A 290 1.04 -14.72 -6.76
N GLY A 291 1.61 -13.53 -6.68
CA GLY A 291 2.16 -12.80 -7.82
C GLY A 291 1.13 -12.01 -8.62
N SER A 292 -0.17 -12.16 -8.43
CA SER A 292 -1.21 -11.42 -9.16
C SER A 292 -2.27 -10.83 -8.22
N PHE A 293 -2.82 -9.68 -8.60
CA PHE A 293 -4.01 -9.12 -7.96
C PHE A 293 -5.23 -9.25 -8.88
N LEU A 294 -6.36 -9.60 -8.28
CA LEU A 294 -7.67 -9.67 -8.88
C LEU A 294 -8.57 -8.68 -8.14
N ILE A 295 -9.37 -7.92 -8.86
CA ILE A 295 -10.54 -7.21 -8.33
C ILE A 295 -11.73 -7.80 -9.09
N THR A 296 -12.25 -8.91 -8.57
CA THR A 296 -13.36 -9.65 -9.16
C THR A 296 -14.39 -10.04 -8.10
N GLY A 297 -15.61 -10.39 -8.52
CA GLY A 297 -16.73 -10.72 -7.62
C GLY A 297 -17.39 -9.49 -6.98
N SER A 298 -16.59 -8.57 -6.43
CA SER A 298 -17.02 -7.34 -5.75
C SER A 298 -16.05 -6.18 -5.98
N ASP A 299 -16.49 -4.96 -5.67
CA ASP A 299 -15.67 -3.75 -5.79
C ASP A 299 -14.62 -3.67 -4.67
N LEU A 300 -13.51 -2.97 -4.93
CA LEU A 300 -12.48 -2.66 -3.93
C LEU A 300 -12.72 -1.25 -3.39
N THR A 301 -12.64 -1.08 -2.07
CA THR A 301 -12.72 0.25 -1.42
C THR A 301 -11.37 0.62 -0.80
N LEU A 302 -10.91 1.84 -1.03
CA LEU A 302 -9.72 2.44 -0.41
C LEU A 302 -10.16 3.55 0.53
N ASP A 303 -9.86 3.38 1.82
CA ASP A 303 -10.31 4.26 2.90
C ASP A 303 -9.17 5.12 3.41
N GLY A 304 -9.20 6.43 3.14
CA GLY A 304 -8.17 7.37 3.58
C GLY A 304 -8.19 7.67 5.08
N GLN A 305 -9.20 7.22 5.81
CA GLN A 305 -9.34 7.42 7.26
C GLN A 305 -9.24 8.89 7.70
N GLY A 306 -9.63 9.82 6.81
CA GLY A 306 -9.57 11.26 7.01
C GLY A 306 -8.25 11.92 6.58
N ASP A 307 -7.26 11.16 6.11
CA ASP A 307 -5.98 11.69 5.61
C ASP A 307 -6.03 11.88 4.08
N THR A 308 -5.92 13.13 3.63
CA THR A 308 -5.87 13.47 2.21
C THR A 308 -4.54 13.12 1.54
N ASN A 309 -3.50 12.86 2.34
CA ASN A 309 -2.18 12.43 1.88
C ASN A 309 -2.00 10.91 2.00
N ALA A 310 -3.06 10.18 2.38
CA ALA A 310 -3.08 8.73 2.42
C ALA A 310 -2.61 8.14 1.08
N MET A 311 -1.74 7.15 1.14
CA MET A 311 -1.16 6.49 -0.03
C MET A 311 -1.42 4.99 -0.05
N TRP A 312 -1.61 4.45 -1.26
CA TRP A 312 -1.72 3.02 -1.53
C TRP A 312 -0.72 2.60 -2.58
N ILE A 313 0.01 1.52 -2.32
CA ILE A 313 0.97 0.95 -3.24
C ILE A 313 0.68 -0.54 -3.38
N PHE A 314 0.18 -0.94 -4.55
CA PHE A 314 -0.09 -2.33 -4.89
C PHE A 314 1.06 -2.88 -5.74
N GLN A 315 1.68 -3.95 -5.27
CA GLN A 315 2.83 -4.60 -5.90
C GLN A 315 2.44 -6.00 -6.35
N THR A 316 2.48 -6.24 -7.65
CA THR A 316 2.29 -7.58 -8.23
C THR A 316 3.49 -7.94 -9.10
N ALA A 317 3.97 -9.19 -8.98
CA ALA A 317 5.07 -9.71 -9.79
C ALA A 317 4.62 -10.09 -11.21
N SER A 318 3.33 -10.33 -11.40
CA SER A 318 2.69 -10.70 -12.65
C SER A 318 1.54 -9.73 -12.94
N THR A 319 0.29 -10.18 -12.89
CA THR A 319 -0.85 -9.46 -13.48
C THR A 319 -1.70 -8.69 -12.47
N LEU A 320 -2.35 -7.66 -12.97
CA LEU A 320 -3.52 -7.05 -12.35
C LEU A 320 -4.74 -7.31 -13.24
N THR A 321 -5.80 -7.90 -12.69
CA THR A 321 -7.07 -8.09 -13.42
C THR A 321 -8.21 -7.43 -12.67
N VAL A 322 -8.94 -6.53 -13.32
CA VAL A 322 -10.13 -5.87 -12.78
C VAL A 322 -11.32 -6.24 -13.65
N GLY A 323 -12.42 -6.66 -13.03
CA GLY A 323 -13.61 -7.12 -13.75
C GLY A 323 -13.56 -8.59 -14.12
N GLY A 324 -14.74 -9.19 -14.19
CA GLY A 324 -14.96 -10.53 -14.74
C GLY A 324 -15.84 -10.49 -15.99
N PRO A 325 -16.09 -11.63 -16.64
CA PRO A 325 -16.99 -11.72 -17.79
C PRO A 325 -18.37 -11.11 -17.47
N GLY A 326 -18.78 -10.10 -18.22
CA GLY A 326 -20.06 -9.39 -18.03
C GLY A 326 -20.22 -8.62 -16.71
N ALA A 327 -19.15 -8.50 -15.91
CA ALA A 327 -19.22 -7.92 -14.56
C ALA A 327 -18.04 -6.96 -14.32
N PRO A 328 -18.15 -5.70 -14.76
CA PRO A 328 -17.15 -4.68 -14.45
C PRO A 328 -17.03 -4.46 -12.95
N ARG A 329 -15.88 -3.94 -12.52
CA ARG A 329 -15.60 -3.60 -11.12
C ARG A 329 -15.10 -2.19 -10.95
N ASN A 330 -15.32 -1.69 -9.73
CA ASN A 330 -14.90 -0.38 -9.31
C ASN A 330 -13.80 -0.44 -8.25
N VAL A 331 -12.89 0.52 -8.31
CA VAL A 331 -12.07 0.95 -7.17
C VAL A 331 -12.69 2.23 -6.62
N ILE A 332 -13.16 2.17 -5.39
CA ILE A 332 -13.91 3.24 -4.71
C ILE A 332 -12.98 3.94 -3.73
N LEU A 333 -12.97 5.27 -3.76
CA LEU A 333 -12.21 6.10 -2.82
C LEU A 333 -13.18 6.70 -1.78
N ILE A 334 -12.86 6.56 -0.50
CA ILE A 334 -13.62 7.19 0.60
C ILE A 334 -12.71 7.92 1.58
N ASN A 335 -13.30 8.78 2.41
CA ASN A 335 -12.67 9.41 3.58
C ASN A 335 -11.32 10.08 3.28
N GLY A 336 -11.25 10.90 2.23
CA GLY A 336 -10.04 11.67 1.89
C GLY A 336 -9.07 10.97 0.94
N ALA A 337 -9.30 9.70 0.59
CA ALA A 337 -8.49 9.00 -0.40
C ALA A 337 -8.51 9.72 -1.76
N GLN A 338 -7.34 9.85 -2.40
CA GLN A 338 -7.18 10.54 -3.69
C GLN A 338 -6.50 9.65 -4.73
N ALA A 339 -6.99 9.70 -5.97
CA ALA A 339 -6.46 8.91 -7.08
C ALA A 339 -4.96 9.14 -7.34
N ARG A 340 -4.47 10.38 -7.13
CA ARG A 340 -3.05 10.73 -7.28
C ARG A 340 -2.11 9.98 -6.34
N ASN A 341 -2.63 9.44 -5.23
CA ASN A 341 -1.86 8.74 -4.20
C ASN A 341 -2.02 7.22 -4.27
N VAL A 342 -2.67 6.70 -5.31
CA VAL A 342 -2.86 5.25 -5.53
C VAL A 342 -1.93 4.80 -6.66
N PHE A 343 -1.07 3.83 -6.38
CA PHE A 343 -0.09 3.31 -7.34
C PHE A 343 -0.21 1.80 -7.51
N TRP A 344 -0.19 1.33 -8.75
CA TRP A 344 -0.20 -0.08 -9.11
C TRP A 344 1.07 -0.42 -9.88
N ARG A 345 1.98 -1.15 -9.25
CA ARG A 345 3.15 -1.72 -9.90
C ARG A 345 2.84 -3.13 -10.39
N VAL A 346 2.81 -3.29 -11.71
CA VAL A 346 2.41 -4.54 -12.36
C VAL A 346 3.59 -5.19 -13.09
N GLY A 347 4.04 -6.33 -12.59
CA GLY A 347 5.24 -7.01 -13.07
C GLY A 347 5.12 -7.66 -14.44
N SER A 348 3.89 -7.79 -14.98
CA SER A 348 3.60 -8.12 -16.38
C SER A 348 2.53 -7.18 -16.95
N SER A 349 1.31 -7.66 -17.18
CA SER A 349 0.23 -6.91 -17.83
C SER A 349 -0.94 -6.62 -16.91
N ALA A 350 -1.60 -5.49 -17.13
CA ALA A 350 -2.85 -5.11 -16.47
C ALA A 350 -4.04 -5.21 -17.43
N THR A 351 -5.10 -5.89 -17.02
CA THR A 351 -6.35 -6.02 -17.77
C THR A 351 -7.49 -5.41 -16.97
N ILE A 352 -8.08 -4.34 -17.47
CA ILE A 352 -9.07 -3.52 -16.76
C ILE A 352 -10.41 -3.59 -17.45
N ASN A 353 -11.40 -4.15 -16.75
CA ASN A 353 -12.80 -4.26 -17.14
C ASN A 353 -12.97 -4.67 -18.61
N ALA A 354 -12.44 -5.84 -18.97
CA ALA A 354 -12.49 -6.37 -20.35
C ALA A 354 -13.92 -6.43 -20.93
N ALA A 355 -14.95 -6.53 -20.08
CA ALA A 355 -16.37 -6.51 -20.47
C ALA A 355 -16.97 -5.11 -20.67
N GLY A 356 -16.16 -4.04 -20.59
CA GLY A 356 -16.64 -2.66 -20.58
C GLY A 356 -17.28 -2.24 -19.26
N GLY A 357 -17.41 -0.94 -19.03
CA GLY A 357 -17.96 -0.39 -17.78
C GLY A 357 -16.98 -0.33 -16.60
N GLY A 358 -17.44 0.23 -15.48
CA GLY A 358 -16.69 0.29 -14.22
C GLY A 358 -15.59 1.36 -14.17
N THR A 359 -15.05 1.55 -12.97
CA THR A 359 -14.09 2.62 -12.66
C THR A 359 -12.81 2.08 -12.04
N MET A 360 -11.69 2.35 -12.68
CA MET A 360 -10.35 2.11 -12.15
C MET A 360 -9.77 3.41 -11.58
N VAL A 361 -8.96 3.30 -10.53
CA VAL A 361 -8.35 4.45 -9.85
C VAL A 361 -6.86 4.22 -9.66
N GLY A 362 -6.06 5.25 -9.91
CA GLY A 362 -4.63 5.28 -9.60
C GLY A 362 -3.71 5.23 -10.82
N THR A 363 -2.43 5.42 -10.56
CA THR A 363 -1.38 5.32 -11.58
C THR A 363 -0.96 3.86 -11.73
N ILE A 364 -1.28 3.26 -12.88
CA ILE A 364 -0.87 1.90 -13.25
C ILE A 364 0.44 2.01 -14.03
N ILE A 365 1.48 1.33 -13.53
CA ILE A 365 2.75 1.17 -14.24
C ILE A 365 3.00 -0.32 -14.44
N SER A 366 2.87 -0.79 -15.68
CA SER A 366 3.05 -2.19 -16.06
C SER A 366 4.35 -2.38 -16.81
N SER A 367 5.10 -3.45 -16.49
CA SER A 367 6.31 -3.78 -17.25
C SER A 367 5.97 -4.17 -18.71
N ALA A 368 4.82 -4.82 -18.91
CA ALA A 368 4.27 -5.17 -20.21
C ALA A 368 3.00 -4.34 -20.48
N ALA A 369 1.91 -4.94 -20.93
CA ALA A 369 0.79 -4.22 -21.54
C ALA A 369 -0.21 -3.69 -20.50
N THR A 370 -0.94 -2.62 -20.86
CA THR A 370 -2.21 -2.29 -20.20
C THR A 370 -3.35 -2.38 -21.21
N ALA A 371 -4.44 -3.05 -20.84
CA ALA A 371 -5.59 -3.26 -21.71
C ALA A 371 -6.88 -2.84 -21.00
N PHE A 372 -7.67 -2.01 -21.66
CA PHE A 372 -8.94 -1.50 -21.14
C PHE A 372 -10.07 -1.87 -22.09
N SER A 373 -11.05 -2.59 -21.56
CA SER A 373 -12.19 -3.09 -22.34
C SER A 373 -11.76 -3.98 -23.52
N THR A 374 -12.74 -4.52 -24.25
CA THR A 374 -12.51 -5.28 -25.48
C THR A 374 -13.38 -4.74 -26.60
N ALA A 375 -12.99 -5.01 -27.85
CA ALA A 375 -13.69 -4.49 -29.02
C ALA A 375 -15.17 -4.90 -29.02
N GLY A 376 -16.05 -3.97 -29.40
CA GLY A 376 -17.50 -4.20 -29.42
C GLY A 376 -18.22 -3.78 -28.13
N ASN A 377 -17.52 -3.52 -27.03
CA ASN A 377 -18.16 -3.00 -25.82
C ASN A 377 -18.49 -1.51 -25.97
N VAL A 378 -19.75 -1.14 -25.69
CA VAL A 378 -20.22 0.26 -25.71
C VAL A 378 -20.20 0.92 -24.33
N ALA A 379 -20.11 0.12 -23.26
CA ALA A 379 -20.05 0.63 -21.89
C ALA A 379 -18.67 1.24 -21.60
N LEU A 380 -18.67 2.51 -21.18
CA LEU A 380 -17.46 3.27 -20.90
C LEU A 380 -16.69 2.70 -19.71
N VAL A 381 -15.41 2.42 -19.89
CA VAL A 381 -14.47 2.20 -18.77
C VAL A 381 -13.89 3.55 -18.36
N THR A 382 -13.92 3.88 -17.07
CA THR A 382 -13.29 5.11 -16.56
C THR A 382 -12.01 4.78 -15.81
N LEU A 383 -10.92 5.50 -16.09
CA LEU A 383 -9.69 5.49 -15.32
C LEU A 383 -9.46 6.89 -14.73
N ASN A 384 -9.58 7.02 -13.41
CA ASN A 384 -9.12 8.21 -12.68
C ASN A 384 -7.67 7.97 -12.27
N GLY A 385 -6.73 8.31 -13.15
CA GLY A 385 -5.36 7.83 -13.02
C GLY A 385 -4.57 7.90 -14.32
N ARG A 386 -3.62 6.96 -14.47
CA ARG A 386 -2.71 6.87 -15.62
C ARG A 386 -2.49 5.41 -16.00
N ALA A 387 -2.32 5.13 -17.28
CA ALA A 387 -2.02 3.80 -17.81
C ALA A 387 -0.65 3.84 -18.50
N LEU A 388 0.39 3.38 -17.82
CA LEU A 388 1.78 3.48 -18.27
C LEU A 388 2.36 2.07 -18.52
N ALA A 389 2.31 1.60 -19.76
CA ALA A 389 2.96 0.38 -20.20
C ALA A 389 4.41 0.68 -20.62
N LEU A 390 5.39 0.06 -19.95
CA LEU A 390 6.81 0.36 -20.15
C LEU A 390 7.36 -0.27 -21.43
N ASN A 391 7.13 -1.57 -21.64
CA ASN A 391 7.76 -2.32 -22.73
C ASN A 391 6.77 -2.85 -23.79
N ALA A 392 5.47 -2.65 -23.60
CA ALA A 392 4.43 -3.13 -24.50
C ALA A 392 3.37 -2.07 -24.76
N SER A 393 2.29 -2.45 -25.42
CA SER A 393 1.25 -1.52 -25.84
C SER A 393 0.27 -1.20 -24.72
N THR A 394 -0.36 -0.04 -24.86
CA THR A 394 -1.59 0.29 -24.15
C THR A 394 -2.76 0.21 -25.12
N THR A 395 -3.77 -0.58 -24.83
CA THR A 395 -4.94 -0.79 -25.71
C THR A 395 -6.23 -0.36 -25.02
N MET A 396 -7.11 0.31 -25.76
CA MET A 396 -8.32 0.89 -25.21
C MET A 396 -9.53 0.71 -26.12
N VAL A 397 -10.71 0.55 -25.52
CA VAL A 397 -12.00 0.59 -26.21
C VAL A 397 -12.99 1.35 -25.35
N ASN A 398 -13.45 2.51 -25.85
CA ASN A 398 -14.42 3.36 -25.17
C ASN A 398 -13.99 3.63 -23.72
N THR A 399 -12.78 4.17 -23.57
CA THR A 399 -12.16 4.42 -22.26
C THR A 399 -11.99 5.91 -22.01
N VAL A 400 -12.45 6.41 -20.87
CA VAL A 400 -12.16 7.78 -20.42
C VAL A 400 -11.02 7.73 -19.40
N VAL A 401 -9.93 8.43 -19.68
CA VAL A 401 -8.79 8.56 -18.76
C VAL A 401 -8.73 9.99 -18.24
N ASN A 402 -8.83 10.15 -16.93
CA ASN A 402 -8.74 11.42 -16.22
C ASN A 402 -7.41 11.49 -15.47
N VAL A 403 -6.43 12.23 -16.01
CA VAL A 403 -5.14 12.41 -15.36
C VAL A 403 -5.33 13.24 -14.09
N PRO A 404 -4.97 12.73 -12.90
CA PRO A 404 -5.00 13.54 -11.69
C PRO A 404 -4.05 14.72 -11.83
N ALA A 405 -4.46 15.91 -11.38
CA ALA A 405 -3.56 17.05 -11.33
C ALA A 405 -2.24 16.70 -10.62
N PRO A 406 -1.10 17.27 -11.03
CA PRO A 406 0.19 17.03 -10.40
C PRO A 406 0.19 17.38 -8.91
#